data_AF-A0A4R2QV11-F1
#
_entry.id   AF-A0A4R2QV11-F1
#
_cell.length_a   1.000
_cell.length_b   1.000
_cell.length_c   1.000
_cell.angle_alpha   90.00
_cell.angle_beta   90.00
_cell.angle_gamma   90.00
#
_symmetry.space_group_name_H-M   'P 1'
#
loop_
_entity.id
_entity.type
_entity.pdbx_description
1 polymer ?
#
loop_
_entity_poly.entity_id
_entity_poly.type
_entity_poly.pdbx_seq_one_letter_code
_entity_poly.pdbx_strand_id
1 'polypeptide(L)'
;MLGALILLLCWGSFALSFFFAAFAIIKDHKYFWWAALSSYVFSFFAAWSIGLFTLVFTFIFLVFAAGFTFGWFKKRRYSVAAVPIGVLLWYLAFKNIDDYYLFYPFQLFA
;
A
#
# COMPACT_ATOMS: atom_id res chain seq x y z
N MET A 1 6.58 8.70 25.78
CA MET A 1 5.20 8.28 25.41
C MET A 1 4.95 8.38 23.91
N LEU A 2 5.30 9.49 23.24
CA LEU A 2 5.10 9.66 21.79
C LEU A 2 5.74 8.56 20.92
N GLY A 3 6.99 8.15 21.21
CA GLY A 3 7.67 7.10 20.44
C GLY A 3 6.98 5.73 20.48
N ALA A 4 6.41 5.36 21.63
CA ALA A 4 5.66 4.10 21.76
C ALA A 4 4.36 4.12 20.94
N LEU A 5 3.69 5.27 20.87
CA LEU A 5 2.51 5.48 20.03
C LEU A 5 2.85 5.31 18.54
N ILE A 6 3.95 5.92 18.07
CA ILE A 6 4.39 5.82 16.67
C ILE A 6 4.72 4.38 16.30
N LEU A 7 5.43 3.65 17.17
CA LEU A 7 5.74 2.24 16.93
C LEU A 7 4.47 1.39 16.87
N LEU A 8 3.49 1.63 17.75
CA LEU A 8 2.20 0.96 17.73
C LEU A 8 1.44 1.23 16.42
N LEU A 9 1.41 2.48 15.96
CA LEU A 9 0.77 2.86 14.70
C LEU A 9 1.47 2.23 13.50
N CYS A 10 2.80 2.23 13.49
CA CYS A 10 3.61 1.63 12.41
C CYS A 10 3.36 0.13 12.31
N TRP A 11 3.62 -0.63 13.38
CA TRP A 11 3.45 -2.08 13.39
C TRP A 11 1.99 -2.52 13.29
N GLY A 12 1.07 -1.75 13.87
CA GLY A 12 -0.37 -1.96 13.73
C GLY A 12 -0.83 -1.81 12.27
N SER A 13 -0.36 -0.78 11.58
CA SER A 13 -0.68 -0.55 10.15
C SER A 13 -0.09 -1.64 9.25
N PHE A 14 1.12 -2.11 9.57
CA PHE A 14 1.73 -3.26 8.91
C PHE A 14 0.87 -4.51 9.06
N ALA A 15 0.52 -4.89 10.29
CA ALA A 15 -0.32 -6.05 10.56
C ALA A 15 -1.70 -5.95 9.87
N LEU A 16 -2.32 -4.77 9.90
CA LEU A 16 -3.58 -4.51 9.22
C LEU A 16 -3.49 -4.67 7.71
N SER A 17 -2.38 -4.29 7.08
CA SER A 17 -2.21 -4.46 5.62
C SER A 17 -2.27 -5.93 5.20
N PHE A 18 -1.57 -6.81 5.90
CA PHE A 18 -1.61 -8.24 5.62
C PHE A 18 -2.96 -8.86 6.00
N PHE A 19 -3.56 -8.41 7.10
CA PHE A 19 -4.89 -8.84 7.50
C PHE A 19 -5.94 -8.51 6.43
N PHE A 20 -5.97 -7.27 5.94
CA PHE A 20 -6.89 -6.85 4.89
C PHE A 20 -6.58 -7.51 3.55
N ALA A 21 -5.30 -7.69 3.19
CA ALA A 21 -4.92 -8.41 1.98
C ALA A 21 -5.42 -9.87 2.03
N ALA A 22 -5.26 -10.56 3.16
CA ALA A 22 -5.78 -11.91 3.35
C ALA A 22 -7.32 -11.95 3.27
N PHE A 23 -8.01 -11.01 3.90
CA PHE A 23 -9.46 -10.86 3.79
C PHE A 23 -9.92 -10.54 2.35
N ALA A 24 -9.15 -9.73 1.61
CA ALA A 24 -9.44 -9.40 0.22
C ALA A 24 -9.39 -10.62 -0.68
N ILE A 25 -8.43 -11.49 -0.37
CA ILE A 25 -8.19 -12.76 -1.02
C ILE A 25 -9.34 -13.72 -0.67
N ILE A 26 -9.76 -13.86 0.59
CA ILE A 26 -10.73 -14.87 1.03
C ILE A 26 -12.20 -14.47 0.82
N LYS A 27 -12.56 -13.21 1.13
CA LYS A 27 -13.96 -12.74 1.24
C LYS A 27 -14.38 -11.88 0.04
N ASP A 28 -13.77 -10.70 -0.10
CA ASP A 28 -14.18 -9.69 -1.08
C ASP A 28 -12.99 -8.82 -1.48
N HIS A 29 -12.71 -8.72 -2.78
CA HIS A 29 -11.61 -7.93 -3.31
C HIS A 29 -11.63 -6.45 -2.91
N LYS A 30 -12.77 -5.90 -2.46
CA LYS A 30 -12.87 -4.54 -1.92
C LYS A 30 -11.92 -4.27 -0.74
N TYR A 31 -11.54 -5.31 0.03
CA TYR A 31 -10.58 -5.13 1.11
C TYR A 31 -9.15 -4.80 0.64
N PHE A 32 -8.84 -4.91 -0.66
CA PHE A 32 -7.56 -4.40 -1.19
C PHE A 32 -7.42 -2.89 -1.05
N TRP A 33 -8.52 -2.12 -1.05
CA TRP A 33 -8.47 -0.69 -0.75
C TRP A 33 -7.98 -0.41 0.67
N TRP A 34 -8.48 -1.19 1.63
CA TRP A 34 -8.06 -1.08 3.03
C TRP A 34 -6.61 -1.55 3.23
N ALA A 35 -6.21 -2.61 2.53
CA ALA A 35 -4.82 -3.08 2.53
C ALA A 35 -3.85 -2.01 1.99
N ALA A 36 -4.22 -1.34 0.89
CA ALA A 36 -3.45 -0.24 0.32
C ALA A 36 -3.35 0.94 1.29
N LEU A 37 -4.46 1.34 1.91
CA LEU A 37 -4.48 2.45 2.86
C LEU A 37 -3.58 2.17 4.07
N SER A 38 -3.68 0.99 4.67
CA SER A 38 -2.87 0.66 5.84
C SER A 38 -1.40 0.43 5.48
N SER A 39 -1.08 -0.11 4.31
CA SER A 39 0.32 -0.19 3.85
C SER A 39 0.91 1.20 3.58
N TYR A 40 0.10 2.14 3.10
CA TYR A 40 0.52 3.53 2.91
C TYR A 40 0.86 4.21 4.23
N VAL A 41 -0.01 4.06 5.24
CA VAL A 41 0.24 4.59 6.59
C VAL A 41 1.49 3.96 7.21
N PHE A 42 1.67 2.64 7.07
CA PHE A 42 2.89 1.97 7.50
C PHE A 42 4.14 2.56 6.80
N SER A 43 4.08 2.69 5.48
CA SER A 43 5.17 3.21 4.66
C SER A 43 5.56 4.64 5.08
N PHE A 44 4.59 5.50 5.40
CA PHE A 44 4.87 6.83 5.95
C PHE A 44 5.62 6.76 7.30
N PHE A 45 5.18 5.89 8.22
CA PHE A 45 5.81 5.77 9.55
C PHE A 45 7.13 4.99 9.55
N ALA A 46 7.44 4.24 8.49
CA ALA A 46 8.63 3.38 8.41
C ALA A 46 9.96 4.16 8.27
N ALA A 47 9.94 5.49 8.39
CA ALA A 47 11.06 6.42 8.16
C ALA A 47 11.49 6.51 6.68
N TRP A 48 11.95 7.68 6.24
CA TRP A 48 12.05 8.07 4.82
C TRP A 48 12.51 6.97 3.85
N SER A 49 13.72 6.44 4.03
CA SER A 49 14.31 5.52 3.04
C SER A 49 13.56 4.18 2.99
N ILE A 50 13.19 3.62 4.14
CA ILE A 50 12.44 2.35 4.22
C ILE A 50 11.00 2.56 3.77
N GLY A 51 10.43 3.72 4.07
CA GLY A 51 9.10 4.14 3.63
C GLY A 51 8.97 4.06 2.13
N LEU A 52 9.88 4.65 1.37
CA LEU A 52 9.84 4.63 -0.09
C LEU A 52 9.85 3.21 -0.67
N PHE A 53 10.65 2.29 -0.12
CA PHE A 53 10.66 0.89 -0.58
C PHE A 53 9.39 0.14 -0.19
N THR A 54 8.85 0.37 1.01
CA THR A 54 7.62 -0.27 1.49
C THR A 54 6.37 0.26 0.78
N LEU A 55 6.45 1.43 0.16
CA LEU A 55 5.39 2.01 -0.67
C LEU A 55 5.02 1.12 -1.85
N VAL A 56 5.91 0.22 -2.29
CA VAL A 56 5.64 -0.75 -3.36
C VAL A 56 4.40 -1.61 -3.06
N PHE A 57 4.17 -1.96 -1.79
CA PHE A 57 3.00 -2.74 -1.39
C PHE A 57 1.71 -1.96 -1.59
N THR A 58 1.74 -0.65 -1.30
CA THR A 58 0.61 0.26 -1.56
C THR A 58 0.24 0.26 -3.03
N PHE A 59 1.22 0.43 -3.92
CA PHE A 59 0.97 0.39 -5.37
C PHE A 59 0.43 -0.97 -5.82
N ILE A 60 0.99 -2.07 -5.34
CA ILE A 60 0.50 -3.41 -5.67
C ILE A 60 -0.96 -3.57 -5.24
N PHE A 61 -1.30 -3.21 -3.99
CA PHE A 61 -2.68 -3.31 -3.50
C PHE A 61 -3.63 -2.36 -4.23
N LEU A 62 -3.20 -1.17 -4.61
CA LEU A 62 -4.00 -0.25 -5.43
C LEU A 62 -4.29 -0.83 -6.81
N VAL A 63 -3.31 -1.45 -7.48
CA VAL A 63 -3.54 -2.10 -8.77
C VAL A 63 -4.52 -3.27 -8.62
N PHE A 64 -4.39 -4.07 -7.56
CA PHE A 64 -5.39 -5.12 -7.26
C PHE A 64 -6.78 -4.53 -7.05
N ALA A 65 -6.89 -3.52 -6.18
CA ALA A 65 -8.16 -2.87 -5.84
C ALA A 65 -8.82 -2.28 -7.09
N ALA A 66 -8.07 -1.52 -7.89
CA ALA A 66 -8.54 -0.94 -9.13
C ALA A 66 -8.93 -2.02 -10.15
N GLY A 67 -8.05 -3.00 -10.40
CA GLY A 67 -8.30 -4.02 -11.41
C GLY A 67 -9.49 -4.93 -11.08
N PHE A 68 -9.79 -5.18 -9.80
CA PHE A 68 -11.03 -5.86 -9.42
C PHE A 68 -12.25 -4.93 -9.48
N THR A 69 -12.11 -3.65 -9.10
CA THR A 69 -13.21 -2.66 -9.16
C THR A 69 -13.66 -2.39 -10.60
N PHE A 70 -12.72 -2.28 -11.54
CA PHE A 70 -13.00 -2.08 -12.97
C PHE A 70 -13.27 -3.39 -13.75
N GLY A 71 -13.26 -4.54 -13.07
CA GLY A 71 -13.52 -5.84 -13.69
C GLY A 71 -12.43 -6.33 -14.66
N TRP A 72 -11.23 -5.74 -14.63
CA TRP A 72 -10.08 -6.18 -15.42
C TRP A 72 -9.59 -7.56 -14.97
N PHE A 73 -9.70 -7.86 -13.66
CA PHE A 73 -9.35 -9.15 -13.10
C PHE A 73 -10.58 -10.04 -12.87
N LYS A 74 -10.92 -10.85 -13.87
CA LYS A 74 -12.07 -11.78 -13.80
C LYS A 74 -11.79 -13.04 -12.95
N LYS A 75 -10.53 -13.41 -12.79
CA LYS A 75 -10.10 -14.63 -12.10
C LYS A 75 -8.85 -14.36 -11.27
N ARG A 76 -8.86 -14.83 -10.02
CA ARG A 76 -7.83 -14.63 -8.98
C ARG A 76 -6.41 -15.09 -9.35
N ARG A 77 -6.27 -15.98 -10.35
CA ARG A 77 -4.96 -16.42 -10.87
C ARG A 77 -4.37 -15.46 -11.90
N TYR A 78 -5.22 -14.77 -12.66
CA TYR A 78 -4.79 -13.80 -13.67
C TYR A 78 -4.43 -12.45 -13.05
N SER A 79 -4.92 -12.18 -11.83
CA SER A 79 -4.53 -11.01 -11.06
C SER A 79 -3.08 -11.06 -10.56
N VAL A 80 -2.34 -12.16 -10.73
CA VAL A 80 -0.89 -12.18 -10.43
C VAL A 80 -0.13 -11.16 -11.28
N ALA A 81 -0.63 -10.83 -12.48
CA ALA A 81 -0.10 -9.75 -13.31
C ALA A 81 -0.21 -8.35 -12.67
N ALA A 82 -1.06 -8.17 -11.65
CA ALA A 82 -1.14 -6.92 -10.90
C ALA A 82 0.16 -6.61 -10.15
N VAL A 83 0.93 -7.63 -9.74
CA VAL A 83 2.18 -7.46 -9.00
C VAL A 83 3.24 -6.74 -9.85
N PRO A 84 3.64 -7.24 -11.04
CA PRO A 84 4.62 -6.53 -11.87
C PRO A 84 4.12 -5.15 -12.32
N ILE A 85 2.81 -4.97 -12.55
CA ILE A 85 2.25 -3.64 -12.87
C ILE A 85 2.40 -2.69 -11.67
N GLY A 86 2.08 -3.14 -10.46
CA GLY A 86 2.22 -2.34 -9.24
C GLY A 86 3.67 -1.96 -8.96
N VAL A 87 4.61 -2.91 -9.14
CA VAL A 87 6.05 -2.63 -9.02
C VAL A 87 6.52 -1.62 -10.07
N LEU A 88 6.04 -1.73 -11.31
CA LEU A 88 6.39 -0.80 -12.38
C LEU A 88 5.86 0.61 -12.12
N LEU A 89 4.61 0.73 -11.66
CA LEU A 89 4.02 2.01 -11.27
C LEU A 89 4.74 2.62 -10.07
N TRP A 90 5.07 1.81 -9.07
CA TRP A 90 5.89 2.25 -7.94
C TRP A 90 7.26 2.76 -8.39
N TYR A 91 7.95 2.03 -9.27
CA TYR A 91 9.27 2.44 -9.76
C TYR A 91 9.21 3.76 -10.53
N LEU A 92 8.20 3.94 -11.39
CA LEU A 92 7.96 5.20 -12.09
C LEU A 92 7.66 6.34 -11.11
N ALA A 93 6.84 6.08 -10.09
CA ALA A 93 6.52 7.06 -9.06
C ALA A 93 7.78 7.44 -8.25
N PHE A 94 8.50 6.45 -7.73
CA PHE A 94 9.75 6.60 -6.99
C PHE A 94 10.81 7.41 -7.75
N LYS A 95 10.93 7.22 -9.06
CA LYS A 95 11.94 7.90 -9.87
C LYS A 95 11.57 9.32 -10.27
N ASN A 96 10.28 9.59 -10.50
CA ASN A 96 9.82 10.84 -11.12
C ASN A 96 9.06 11.77 -10.18
N ILE A 97 8.60 11.27 -9.03
CA ILE A 97 7.80 12.03 -8.06
C ILE A 97 8.65 12.22 -6.81
N ASP A 98 8.74 13.48 -6.36
CA ASP A 98 9.38 13.84 -5.11
C ASP A 98 8.72 13.10 -3.93
N ASP A 99 9.51 12.65 -2.96
CA ASP A 99 9.01 11.94 -1.79
C ASP A 99 8.01 12.80 -1.00
N TYR A 100 8.14 14.14 -1.07
CA TYR A 100 7.16 15.09 -0.58
C TYR A 100 5.73 14.82 -1.08
N TYR A 101 5.58 14.56 -2.38
CA TYR A 101 4.27 14.32 -2.97
C TYR A 101 3.81 12.88 -2.80
N LEU A 102 4.73 11.92 -2.69
CA LEU A 102 4.40 10.51 -2.47
C LEU A 102 3.77 10.26 -1.10
N PHE A 103 4.10 11.06 -0.09
CA PHE A 103 3.57 10.93 1.27
C PHE A 103 2.54 12.01 1.65
N TYR A 104 2.00 12.74 0.67
CA TYR A 104 0.94 13.71 0.91
C TYR A 104 -0.39 13.02 1.32
N PRO A 105 -1.19 13.54 2.28
CA PRO A 105 -1.02 14.79 3.03
C PRO A 105 -0.25 14.62 4.35
N PHE A 106 0.26 13.44 4.69
CA PHE A 106 0.89 13.20 5.99
C PHE A 106 2.14 14.04 6.22
N GLN A 107 2.84 14.40 5.14
CA GLN A 107 3.99 15.30 5.19
C GLN A 107 3.67 16.76 5.56
N LEU A 108 2.39 17.15 5.59
CA LEU A 108 1.98 18.45 6.16
C LEU A 108 2.16 18.50 7.69
N PHE A 109 2.23 17.34 8.34
CA PHE A 109 2.29 17.20 9.80
C PHE A 109 3.65 16.71 10.31
N ALA A 110 4.61 16.49 9.40
CA ALA A 110 5.97 16.02 9.70
C ALA A 110 6.94 17.19 9.74
#